data_AF-A0A2H0YB56-F1
#
_entry.id   AF-A0A2H0YB56-F1
#
_cell.length_a   1.000
_cell.length_b   1.000
_cell.length_c   1.000
_cell.angle_alpha   90.00
_cell.angle_beta   90.00
_cell.angle_gamma   90.00
#
_symmetry.space_group_name_H-M   'P 1'
#
loop_
_entity.id
_entity.type
_entity.pdbx_description
1 polymer ?
#
loop_
_entity_poly.entity_id
_entity_poly.type
_entity_poly.pdbx_seq_one_letter_code
_entity_poly.pdbx_strand_id
1 'polypeptide(L)'
;MNLQIHLILLCGDWELTLAQAWALILAAKTLSPSPTTNLSDTNILMHTNDTNRDTNIRMHTNNTNKKEKLIYPELSYLITGICFAVHNQLGRFAREKQYCDSMEARLKELKIFYEREYTVKDTGNRVDFLIDNKIILEIKTKKFITKEDYYQIQRYLQVLNIRLGLLVNFRSRYLKPLRIIRIDTDIRNKFI
;
A
#
# COMPACT_ATOMS: atom_id res chain seq x y z
N MET A 1 -12.34 47.89 11.77
CA MET A 1 -13.24 47.63 10.62
C MET A 1 -13.16 46.14 10.31
N ASN A 2 -13.77 45.27 11.13
CA ASN A 2 -15.20 44.91 11.31
C ASN A 2 -15.36 43.50 10.73
N LEU A 3 -15.32 42.42 11.53
CA LEU A 3 -16.40 41.86 12.35
C LEU A 3 -17.74 41.72 11.60
N GLN A 4 -17.90 40.59 10.91
CA GLN A 4 -19.11 39.78 10.63
C GLN A 4 -18.67 38.83 9.50
N ILE A 5 -18.67 37.50 9.66
CA ILE A 5 -19.86 36.67 9.57
C ILE A 5 -19.62 35.42 10.44
N HIS A 6 -20.24 35.41 11.61
CA HIS A 6 -20.77 34.19 12.21
C HIS A 6 -22.28 34.23 11.95
N LEU A 7 -22.86 33.06 11.71
CA LEU A 7 -24.29 32.76 11.67
C LEU A 7 -25.00 32.98 10.32
N ILE A 8 -25.33 31.89 9.64
CA ILE A 8 -26.71 31.51 9.25
C ILE A 8 -26.70 29.97 9.09
N LEU A 9 -27.28 29.30 10.08
CA LEU A 9 -28.09 28.10 9.86
C LEU A 9 -29.54 28.58 9.71
N LEU A 10 -30.37 27.77 9.03
CA LEU A 10 -31.83 27.86 8.87
C LEU A 10 -32.32 28.48 7.55
N CYS A 11 -32.33 27.67 6.48
CA CYS A 11 -33.54 27.35 5.71
C CYS A 11 -33.18 26.24 4.71
N GLY A 12 -34.06 25.24 4.57
CA GLY A 12 -33.88 24.17 3.58
C GLY A 12 -33.91 24.73 2.16
N ASP A 13 -32.89 24.36 1.38
CA ASP A 13 -32.92 24.12 -0.08
C ASP A 13 -31.47 24.03 -0.58
N TRP A 14 -30.96 22.80 -0.74
CA TRP A 14 -29.56 22.53 -1.12
C TRP A 14 -29.34 22.41 -2.64
N GLU A 15 -30.30 22.81 -3.47
CA GLU A 15 -30.21 22.70 -4.95
C GLU A 15 -29.92 24.01 -5.70
N LEU A 16 -29.77 25.17 -5.02
CA LEU A 16 -29.60 26.47 -5.70
C LEU A 16 -28.19 27.08 -5.66
N THR A 17 -27.22 26.46 -4.98
CA THR A 17 -25.83 26.97 -4.92
C THR A 17 -24.87 26.32 -5.93
N LEU A 18 -25.26 25.19 -6.56
CA LEU A 18 -24.44 24.50 -7.58
C LEU A 18 -24.57 25.13 -8.98
N ALA A 19 -25.73 25.69 -9.30
CA ALA A 19 -25.98 26.33 -10.61
C ALA A 19 -25.20 27.64 -10.80
N GLN A 20 -24.97 28.40 -9.73
CA GLN A 20 -24.20 29.65 -9.77
C GLN A 20 -22.68 29.42 -9.78
N ALA A 21 -22.21 28.34 -9.16
CA ALA A 21 -20.80 27.95 -9.19
C ALA A 21 -20.35 27.41 -10.58
N TRP A 22 -21.24 26.76 -11.32
CA TRP A 22 -20.95 26.27 -12.68
C TRP A 22 -20.83 27.38 -13.73
N ALA A 23 -21.56 28.49 -13.59
CA ALA A 23 -21.51 29.62 -14.53
C ALA A 23 -20.14 30.34 -14.53
N LEU A 24 -19.47 30.41 -13.38
CA LEU A 24 -18.13 31.01 -13.24
C LEU A 24 -17.02 30.15 -13.86
N ILE A 25 -17.17 28.82 -13.84
CA ILE A 25 -16.19 27.89 -14.42
C ILE A 25 -16.30 27.84 -15.96
N LEU A 26 -17.50 28.04 -16.50
CA LEU A 26 -17.72 28.04 -17.95
C LEU A 26 -17.20 29.32 -18.63
N ALA A 27 -17.22 30.47 -17.94
CA ALA A 27 -16.73 31.74 -18.46
C ALA A 27 -15.19 31.77 -18.63
N ALA A 28 -14.44 31.05 -17.79
CA ALA A 28 -12.96 31.06 -17.83
C ALA A 28 -12.34 30.24 -18.98
N LYS A 29 -13.14 29.52 -19.78
CA LYS A 29 -12.66 28.62 -20.86
C LYS A 29 -12.67 29.23 -22.27
N THR A 30 -12.94 30.53 -22.41
CA THR A 30 -13.14 31.18 -23.72
C THR A 30 -12.15 32.31 -24.05
N LEU A 31 -10.91 32.25 -23.56
CA LEU A 31 -9.83 33.08 -24.12
C LEU A 31 -8.64 32.20 -24.54
N SER A 32 -8.58 31.94 -25.84
CA SER A 32 -7.36 31.58 -26.57
C SER A 32 -6.78 32.86 -27.19
N PRO A 33 -5.46 33.04 -27.20
CA PRO A 33 -4.83 33.82 -28.24
C PRO A 33 -3.87 32.96 -29.08
N SER A 34 -4.02 33.06 -30.40
CA SER A 34 -3.08 32.63 -31.43
C SER A 34 -2.44 33.89 -32.10
N PRO A 35 -1.58 33.78 -33.13
CA PRO A 35 -0.12 33.91 -33.02
C PRO A 35 0.48 35.08 -33.85
N THR A 36 1.69 35.57 -33.52
CA THR A 36 2.45 36.49 -34.40
C THR A 36 3.97 36.27 -34.40
N THR A 37 4.45 35.77 -35.56
CA THR A 37 5.60 36.18 -36.42
C THR A 37 7.09 36.16 -35.95
N ASN A 38 7.82 35.16 -36.49
CA ASN A 38 9.08 35.11 -37.29
C ASN A 38 10.43 35.80 -36.92
N LEU A 39 11.45 34.93 -36.77
CA LEU A 39 12.77 34.80 -37.45
C LEU A 39 13.77 35.98 -37.54
N SER A 40 14.95 35.81 -36.91
CA SER A 40 16.27 35.97 -37.54
C SER A 40 17.42 35.42 -36.67
N ASP A 41 18.11 34.41 -37.19
CA ASP A 41 19.53 34.04 -37.09
C ASP A 41 20.41 34.52 -35.92
N THR A 42 21.04 33.57 -35.22
CA THR A 42 22.52 33.46 -35.14
C THR A 42 22.95 32.23 -34.32
N ASN A 43 23.78 31.39 -34.93
CA ASN A 43 24.52 30.32 -34.28
C ASN A 43 25.60 30.91 -33.38
N ILE A 44 25.61 30.60 -32.09
CA ILE A 44 26.80 30.68 -31.22
C ILE A 44 26.89 29.41 -30.37
N LEU A 45 28.07 28.80 -30.44
CA LEU A 45 28.53 27.60 -29.75
C LEU A 45 28.57 27.74 -28.22
N MET A 46 28.38 26.57 -27.58
CA MET A 46 28.93 26.15 -26.28
C MET A 46 28.72 27.05 -25.06
N HIS A 47 27.86 26.57 -24.16
CA HIS A 47 28.27 26.39 -22.77
C HIS A 47 27.56 25.16 -22.20
N THR A 48 28.34 24.13 -21.87
CA THR A 48 27.91 23.10 -20.93
C THR A 48 27.66 23.76 -19.58
N ASN A 49 26.60 23.37 -18.87
CA ASN A 49 26.70 22.77 -17.53
C ASN A 49 25.31 22.47 -16.93
N ASP A 50 25.18 21.21 -16.54
CA ASP A 50 24.54 20.70 -15.33
C ASP A 50 23.02 20.63 -15.15
N THR A 51 22.58 19.37 -15.22
CA THR A 51 21.71 18.66 -14.26
C THR A 51 20.23 19.07 -14.17
N ASN A 52 19.46 18.68 -15.18
CA ASN A 52 18.12 18.19 -14.93
C ASN A 52 18.09 16.68 -15.18
N ARG A 53 18.33 15.87 -14.14
CA ARG A 53 18.04 14.44 -14.20
C ARG A 53 16.54 14.27 -14.03
N ASP A 54 15.82 14.41 -15.14
CA ASP A 54 14.51 13.82 -15.31
C ASP A 54 14.68 12.29 -15.17
N THR A 55 14.59 11.77 -13.95
CA THR A 55 14.47 10.32 -13.75
C THR A 55 13.06 9.89 -14.11
N ASN A 56 12.75 9.99 -15.41
CA ASN A 56 11.77 9.15 -16.06
C ASN A 56 12.29 7.70 -15.98
N ILE A 57 12.06 7.04 -14.84
CA ILE A 57 12.22 5.59 -14.73
C ILE A 57 11.11 4.97 -15.58
N ARG A 58 11.35 4.93 -16.90
CA ARG A 58 10.62 4.06 -17.81
C ARG A 58 10.98 2.64 -17.44
N MET A 59 10.14 2.03 -16.60
CA MET A 59 10.21 0.58 -16.36
C MET A 59 9.84 -0.11 -17.67
N HIS A 60 10.86 -0.48 -18.45
CA HIS A 60 10.70 -1.50 -19.48
C HIS A 60 10.42 -2.82 -18.78
N THR A 61 9.16 -3.25 -18.77
CA THR A 61 8.81 -4.60 -18.33
C THR A 61 9.24 -5.56 -19.43
N ASN A 62 10.38 -6.24 -19.24
CA ASN A 62 10.76 -7.35 -20.10
C ASN A 62 9.71 -8.46 -19.95
N ASN A 63 8.88 -8.60 -20.98
CA ASN A 63 7.90 -9.67 -21.13
C ASN A 63 8.64 -10.96 -21.51
N THR A 64 9.27 -11.61 -20.53
CA THR A 64 9.88 -12.92 -20.74
C THR A 64 9.55 -13.87 -19.60
N ASN A 65 8.84 -14.93 -19.99
CA ASN A 65 8.75 -16.25 -19.37
C ASN A 65 7.66 -16.45 -18.30
N LYS A 66 6.61 -17.18 -18.73
CA LYS A 66 5.56 -17.86 -17.94
C LYS A 66 5.21 -17.12 -16.65
N LYS A 67 4.36 -16.09 -16.79
CA LYS A 67 3.86 -15.24 -15.70
C LYS A 67 3.22 -16.11 -14.62
N GLU A 68 3.98 -16.54 -13.63
CA GLU A 68 3.42 -17.08 -12.40
C GLU A 68 2.49 -16.00 -11.86
N LYS A 69 1.18 -16.30 -11.88
CA LYS A 69 0.16 -15.34 -11.47
C LYS A 69 0.39 -15.03 -9.99
N LEU A 70 0.91 -13.83 -9.71
CA LEU A 70 1.17 -13.37 -8.35
C LEU A 70 -0.12 -13.49 -7.54
N ILE A 71 -0.04 -14.14 -6.38
CA ILE A 71 -1.18 -14.36 -5.50
C ILE A 71 -1.50 -13.05 -4.77
N TYR A 72 -2.73 -12.56 -4.93
CA TYR A 72 -3.26 -11.34 -4.30
C TYR A 72 -2.35 -10.11 -4.42
N PRO A 73 -1.96 -9.68 -5.63
CA PRO A 73 -0.97 -8.63 -5.84
C PRO A 73 -1.37 -7.33 -5.12
N GLU A 74 -2.55 -6.79 -5.43
CA GLU A 74 -3.06 -5.52 -4.90
C GLU A 74 -3.11 -5.50 -3.37
N LEU A 75 -3.83 -6.46 -2.76
CA LEU A 75 -3.98 -6.54 -1.31
C LEU A 75 -2.62 -6.71 -0.61
N SER A 76 -1.74 -7.55 -1.16
CA SER A 76 -0.45 -7.81 -0.55
C SER A 76 0.53 -6.62 -0.64
N TYR A 77 0.46 -5.83 -1.72
CA TYR A 77 1.21 -4.59 -1.84
C TYR A 77 0.67 -3.51 -0.91
N LEU A 78 -0.66 -3.43 -0.76
CA LEU A 78 -1.30 -2.53 0.20
C LEU A 78 -0.84 -2.83 1.64
N ILE A 79 -0.93 -4.09 2.07
CA ILE A 79 -0.47 -4.52 3.41
C ILE A 79 1.01 -4.20 3.60
N THR A 80 1.83 -4.47 2.58
CA THR A 80 3.26 -4.16 2.61
C THR A 80 3.52 -2.66 2.79
N GLY A 81 2.78 -1.81 2.07
CA GLY A 81 2.85 -0.35 2.22
C GLY A 81 2.49 0.11 3.64
N ILE A 82 1.47 -0.50 4.26
CA ILE A 82 1.10 -0.24 5.65
C ILE A 82 2.26 -0.62 6.58
N CYS A 83 2.88 -1.79 6.39
CA CYS A 83 4.02 -2.21 7.20
C CYS A 83 5.20 -1.21 7.11
N PHE A 84 5.47 -0.65 5.93
CA PHE A 84 6.48 0.41 5.78
C PHE A 84 6.09 1.69 6.50
N ALA A 85 4.83 2.13 6.40
CA ALA A 85 4.35 3.31 7.11
C ALA A 85 4.47 3.14 8.63
N VAL A 86 4.12 1.96 9.16
CA VAL A 86 4.24 1.63 10.58
C VAL A 86 5.71 1.59 11.02
N HIS A 87 6.60 1.00 10.22
CA HIS A 87 8.05 0.97 10.51
C HIS A 87 8.66 2.38 10.52
N ASN A 88 8.24 3.25 9.60
CA ASN A 88 8.69 4.64 9.56
C ASN A 88 8.17 5.45 10.77
N GLN A 89 6.96 5.16 11.24
CA GLN A 89 6.34 5.86 12.37
C GLN A 89 6.96 5.45 13.71
N LEU A 90 7.10 4.14 13.96
CA LEU A 90 7.58 3.62 15.24
C LEU A 90 9.09 3.48 15.32
N GLY A 91 9.77 3.50 14.17
CA GLY A 91 11.18 3.19 14.06
C GLY A 91 11.47 1.73 14.38
N ARG A 92 12.70 1.49 14.83
CA ARG A 92 13.16 0.16 15.25
C ARG A 92 13.04 0.04 16.77
N PHE A 93 13.06 -1.20 17.26
CA PHE A 93 13.12 -1.55 18.69
C PHE A 93 11.84 -1.34 19.51
N ALA A 94 10.72 -0.92 18.90
CA ALA A 94 9.42 -1.06 19.55
C ALA A 94 9.08 -2.54 19.81
N ARG A 95 8.17 -2.78 20.76
CA ARG A 95 7.67 -4.13 21.07
C ARG A 95 6.74 -4.62 19.98
N GLU A 96 6.67 -5.93 19.80
CA GLU A 96 5.77 -6.59 18.83
C GLU A 96 4.33 -6.09 18.94
N LYS A 97 3.80 -6.04 20.17
CA LYS A 97 2.46 -5.50 20.44
C LYS A 97 2.26 -4.09 19.90
N GLN A 98 3.26 -3.21 19.98
CA GLN A 98 3.14 -1.83 19.48
C GLN A 98 3.05 -1.79 17.96
N TYR A 99 3.77 -2.67 17.26
CA TYR A 99 3.62 -2.80 15.81
C TYR A 99 2.24 -3.35 15.45
N CYS A 100 1.75 -4.37 16.17
CA CYS A 100 0.40 -4.89 15.96
C CYS A 100 -0.67 -3.81 16.20
N ASP A 101 -0.57 -3.05 17.29
CA ASP A 101 -1.51 -1.96 17.60
C ASP A 101 -1.51 -0.88 16.49
N SER A 102 -0.33 -0.51 15.98
CA SER A 102 -0.20 0.48 14.90
C SER A 102 -0.69 -0.04 13.54
N MET A 103 -0.39 -1.31 13.23
CA MET A 103 -0.94 -1.99 12.05
C MET A 103 -2.47 -2.02 12.09
N GLU A 104 -3.05 -2.38 13.24
CA GLU A 104 -4.49 -2.43 13.42
C GLU A 104 -5.15 -1.06 13.19
N ALA A 105 -4.57 0.02 13.75
CA ALA A 105 -5.08 1.37 13.56
C ALA A 105 -5.14 1.76 12.06
N ARG A 106 -4.10 1.41 11.29
CA ARG A 106 -4.05 1.67 9.84
C ARG A 106 -5.03 0.82 9.05
N LEU A 107 -5.20 -0.46 9.41
CA LEU A 107 -6.19 -1.33 8.78
C LEU A 107 -7.62 -0.78 8.99
N LYS A 108 -7.93 -0.26 10.19
CA LYS A 108 -9.21 0.40 10.49
C LYS A 108 -9.41 1.68 9.67
N GLU A 109 -8.41 2.56 9.60
CA GLU A 109 -8.47 3.79 8.79
C GLU A 109 -8.77 3.49 7.33
N LEU A 110 -8.12 2.46 6.77
CA LEU A 110 -8.27 2.05 5.38
C LEU A 110 -9.50 1.16 5.14
N LYS A 111 -10.29 0.87 6.18
CA LYS A 111 -11.49 0.01 6.14
C LYS A 111 -11.20 -1.37 5.53
N ILE A 112 -10.02 -1.92 5.79
CA ILE A 112 -9.63 -3.26 5.35
C ILE A 112 -10.18 -4.26 6.37
N PHE A 113 -10.86 -5.31 5.91
CA PHE A 113 -11.36 -6.37 6.80
C PHE A 113 -10.19 -7.21 7.34
N TYR A 114 -10.16 -7.43 8.65
CA TYR A 114 -9.17 -8.29 9.30
C TYR A 114 -9.72 -8.91 10.58
N GLU A 115 -9.11 -10.01 10.99
CA GLU A 115 -9.25 -10.61 12.33
C GLU A 115 -7.89 -10.55 13.03
N ARG A 116 -7.86 -9.94 14.23
CA ARG A 116 -6.64 -9.79 15.02
C ARG A 116 -6.45 -10.97 15.96
N GLU A 117 -5.21 -11.43 16.06
CA GLU A 117 -4.81 -12.56 16.90
C GLU A 117 -5.71 -13.80 16.68
N TYR A 118 -5.93 -14.13 15.41
CA TYR A 118 -6.85 -15.17 14.95
C TYR A 118 -6.36 -16.56 15.37
N THR A 119 -7.22 -17.33 16.03
CA THR A 119 -6.89 -18.67 16.52
C THR A 119 -6.88 -19.69 15.39
N VAL A 120 -5.75 -20.38 15.23
CA VAL A 120 -5.55 -21.41 14.20
C VAL A 120 -6.20 -22.72 14.63
N LYS A 121 -7.52 -22.81 14.45
CA LYS A 121 -8.35 -23.97 14.85
C LYS A 121 -8.06 -24.42 16.30
N ASP A 122 -8.23 -25.70 16.61
CA ASP A 122 -8.04 -26.30 17.93
C ASP A 122 -6.56 -26.46 18.33
N THR A 123 -5.62 -25.81 17.63
CA THR A 123 -4.18 -25.93 17.93
C THR A 123 -3.72 -25.04 19.08
N GLY A 124 -4.55 -24.08 19.51
CA GLY A 124 -4.21 -23.06 20.50
C GLY A 124 -3.22 -21.99 20.00
N ASN A 125 -2.68 -22.14 18.79
CA ASN A 125 -1.80 -21.14 18.18
C ASN A 125 -2.61 -19.99 17.58
N ARG A 126 -2.03 -18.80 17.53
CA ARG A 126 -2.68 -17.59 17.00
C ARG A 126 -1.77 -16.93 15.97
N VAL A 127 -2.37 -16.41 14.90
CA VAL A 127 -1.69 -15.53 13.92
C VAL A 127 -1.99 -14.08 14.24
N ASP A 128 -1.02 -13.18 14.05
CA ASP A 128 -1.22 -11.76 14.42
C ASP A 128 -2.40 -11.14 13.67
N PHE A 129 -2.51 -11.38 12.36
CA PHE A 129 -3.63 -10.93 11.54
C PHE A 129 -4.00 -11.93 10.46
N LEU A 130 -5.30 -12.16 10.33
CA LEU A 130 -5.92 -12.73 9.14
C LEU A 130 -6.62 -11.61 8.37
N ILE A 131 -6.12 -11.25 7.18
CA ILE A 131 -6.59 -10.11 6.40
C ILE A 131 -7.43 -10.59 5.22
N ASP A 132 -8.66 -10.08 5.13
CA ASP A 132 -9.65 -10.36 4.08
C ASP A 132 -9.86 -11.87 3.81
N ASN A 133 -9.70 -12.71 4.85
CA ASN A 133 -9.72 -14.18 4.78
C ASN A 133 -8.80 -14.78 3.69
N LYS A 134 -7.77 -14.04 3.28
CA LYS A 134 -6.91 -14.36 2.12
C LYS A 134 -5.42 -14.34 2.43
N ILE A 135 -4.98 -13.51 3.37
CA ILE A 135 -3.56 -13.32 3.68
C ILE A 135 -3.34 -13.40 5.19
N ILE A 136 -2.40 -14.24 5.59
CA ILE A 136 -1.87 -14.22 6.97
C ILE A 136 -0.76 -13.17 7.03
N LEU A 137 -0.77 -12.32 8.04
CA LEU A 137 0.35 -11.44 8.36
C LEU A 137 0.88 -11.81 9.75
N GLU A 138 2.18 -12.12 9.80
CA GLU A 138 2.93 -12.43 11.02
C GLU A 138 4.04 -11.39 11.21
N ILE A 139 4.07 -10.77 12.38
CA ILE A 139 4.97 -9.70 12.77
C ILE A 139 6.00 -10.27 13.74
N LYS A 140 7.28 -10.01 13.48
CA LYS A 140 8.37 -10.38 14.39
C LYS A 140 9.22 -9.17 14.76
N THR A 141 9.77 -9.21 15.96
CA THR A 141 10.69 -8.18 16.47
C THR A 141 12.03 -8.75 16.96
N LYS A 142 12.63 -9.66 16.19
CA LYS A 142 13.84 -10.42 16.58
C LYS A 142 15.05 -10.18 15.69
N LYS A 143 16.25 -10.60 16.13
CA LYS A 143 17.53 -10.29 15.43
C LYS A 143 17.54 -10.82 13.99
N PHE A 144 17.10 -12.07 13.80
CA PHE A 144 17.04 -12.73 12.50
C PHE A 144 15.78 -13.59 12.41
N ILE A 145 15.19 -13.69 11.22
CA ILE A 145 14.18 -14.69 10.90
C ILE A 145 14.87 -16.06 10.78
N THR A 146 14.23 -17.10 11.30
CA THR A 146 14.75 -18.47 11.33
C THR A 146 13.87 -19.40 10.48
N LYS A 147 14.32 -20.65 10.29
CA LYS A 147 13.54 -21.64 9.53
C LYS A 147 12.24 -22.00 10.25
N GLU A 148 12.24 -21.94 11.57
CA GLU A 148 11.08 -22.23 12.42
C GLU A 148 9.94 -21.24 12.15
N ASP A 149 10.22 -19.95 11.94
CA ASP A 149 9.18 -18.97 11.58
C ASP A 149 8.55 -19.30 10.23
N TYR A 150 9.36 -19.72 9.27
CA TYR A 150 8.89 -20.12 7.95
C TYR A 150 7.97 -21.34 8.06
N TYR A 151 8.38 -22.36 8.82
CA TYR A 151 7.56 -23.57 9.03
C TYR A 151 6.30 -23.29 9.84
N GLN A 152 6.34 -22.36 10.80
CA GLN A 152 5.17 -21.90 11.55
C GLN A 152 4.13 -21.34 10.57
N ILE A 153 4.53 -20.44 9.67
CA ILE A 153 3.61 -19.84 8.69
C ILE A 153 3.12 -20.87 7.68
N GLN A 154 3.99 -21.74 7.17
CA GLN A 154 3.55 -22.83 6.28
C GLN A 154 2.47 -23.68 6.94
N ARG A 155 2.63 -24.03 8.22
CA ARG A 155 1.62 -24.78 8.98
C ARG A 155 0.29 -24.02 9.03
N TYR A 156 0.31 -22.73 9.32
CA TYR A 156 -0.92 -21.92 9.37
C TYR A 156 -1.60 -21.83 8.00
N LEU A 157 -0.83 -21.66 6.93
CA LEU A 157 -1.35 -21.67 5.57
C LEU A 157 -2.03 -22.99 5.21
N GLN A 158 -1.46 -24.13 5.62
CA GLN A 158 -2.10 -25.45 5.44
C GLN A 158 -3.38 -25.58 6.24
N VAL A 159 -3.31 -25.31 7.55
CA VAL A 159 -4.42 -25.55 8.49
C VAL A 159 -5.62 -24.67 8.14
N LEU A 160 -5.38 -23.43 7.74
CA LEU A 160 -6.43 -22.46 7.38
C LEU A 160 -6.83 -22.51 5.90
N ASN A 161 -6.19 -23.36 5.09
CA ASN A 161 -6.38 -23.41 3.64
C ASN A 161 -6.16 -22.04 2.96
N ILE A 162 -5.18 -21.26 3.45
CA ILE A 162 -4.82 -19.94 2.92
C ILE A 162 -3.59 -20.06 2.03
N ARG A 163 -3.53 -19.29 0.94
CA ARG A 163 -2.48 -19.42 -0.09
C ARG A 163 -1.22 -18.60 0.15
N LEU A 164 -1.33 -17.48 0.88
CA LEU A 164 -0.26 -16.51 1.04
C LEU A 164 -0.11 -16.05 2.49
N GLY A 165 1.12 -16.08 2.99
CA GLY A 165 1.53 -15.46 4.25
C GLY A 165 2.57 -14.37 4.01
N LEU A 166 2.53 -13.33 4.83
CA LEU A 166 3.52 -12.26 4.90
C LEU A 166 4.21 -12.33 6.25
N LEU A 167 5.52 -12.58 6.25
CA LEU A 167 6.36 -12.54 7.45
C LEU A 167 7.19 -11.28 7.45
N VAL A 168 7.02 -10.44 8.47
CA VAL A 168 7.66 -9.13 8.53
C VAL A 168 8.45 -8.96 9.82
N ASN A 169 9.78 -8.77 9.70
CA ASN A 169 10.64 -8.48 10.84
C ASN A 169 10.90 -6.98 10.99
N PHE A 170 10.24 -6.34 11.96
CA PHE A 170 10.37 -4.92 12.23
C PHE A 170 11.65 -4.53 12.98
N ARG A 171 12.42 -5.49 13.54
CA ARG A 171 13.73 -5.18 14.13
C ARG A 171 14.79 -4.86 13.06
N SER A 172 14.57 -5.28 11.81
CA SER A 172 15.51 -5.03 10.72
C SER A 172 15.70 -3.53 10.45
N ARG A 173 16.91 -3.13 9.99
CA ARG A 173 17.17 -1.74 9.59
C ARG A 173 16.29 -1.32 8.42
N TYR A 174 16.16 -2.21 7.45
CA TYR A 174 15.28 -2.06 6.30
C TYR A 174 14.25 -3.18 6.35
N LEU A 175 12.98 -2.83 6.22
CA LEU A 175 11.91 -3.80 6.23
C LEU A 175 12.05 -4.71 5.01
N LYS A 176 12.00 -6.02 5.22
CA LYS A 176 12.06 -7.04 4.17
C LYS A 176 10.90 -8.02 4.36
N PRO A 177 9.68 -7.66 3.92
CA PRO A 177 8.54 -8.57 3.97
C PRO A 177 8.83 -9.83 3.15
N LEU A 178 8.76 -10.99 3.79
CA LEU A 178 8.90 -12.27 3.13
C LEU A 178 7.51 -12.76 2.72
N ARG A 179 7.34 -13.04 1.43
CA ARG A 179 6.13 -13.66 0.89
C ARG A 179 6.30 -15.18 0.93
N ILE A 180 5.44 -15.85 1.69
CA ILE A 180 5.45 -17.30 1.85
C ILE A 180 4.22 -17.85 1.15
N ILE A 181 4.43 -18.59 0.07
CA ILE A 181 3.35 -19.26 -0.66
C ILE A 181 3.15 -20.64 -0.04
N ARG A 182 1.90 -21.00 0.21
CA ARG A 182 1.55 -22.34 0.70
C ARG A 182 2.12 -23.39 -0.25
N ILE A 183 2.89 -24.33 0.28
CA ILE A 183 3.35 -25.48 -0.49
C ILE A 183 2.14 -26.38 -0.73
N ASP A 184 1.77 -26.63 -1.98
CA ASP A 184 0.74 -27.63 -2.25
C ASP A 184 1.36 -29.01 -2.03
N THR A 185 1.09 -29.60 -0.87
CA THR A 185 1.48 -30.99 -0.60
C THR A 185 0.39 -31.88 -1.17
N ASP A 186 0.64 -32.52 -2.32
CA ASP A 186 -0.22 -33.56 -2.91
C ASP A 186 -0.25 -34.83 -2.04
N ILE A 187 -0.61 -34.72 -0.75
CA ILE A 187 -0.72 -35.87 0.16
C ILE A 187 -1.89 -36.77 -0.28
N ARG A 188 -2.91 -36.20 -0.95
CA ARG A 188 -4.10 -36.94 -1.37
C ARG A 188 -3.87 -37.92 -2.53
N ASN A 189 -2.83 -37.74 -3.35
CA ASN A 189 -2.57 -38.58 -4.53
C ASN A 189 -1.42 -39.57 -4.35
N LYS A 190 -0.79 -39.62 -3.17
CA LYS A 190 0.37 -40.51 -2.94
C LYS A 190 -0.01 -41.91 -2.42
N PHE A 191 -1.30 -42.15 -2.15
CA PHE A 191 -1.80 -43.39 -1.55
C PHE A 191 -3.15 -43.87 -2.13
N ILE A 192 -3.49 -43.48 -3.36
CA ILE A 192 -4.63 -44.03 -4.11
C ILE A 192 -4.08 -44.82 -5.29
#